data_AF-F5LK82-F1
#
_entry.id   AF-F5LK82-F1
#
_cell.length_a   1.000
_cell.length_b   1.000
_cell.length_c   1.000
_cell.angle_alpha   90.00
_cell.angle_beta   90.00
_cell.angle_gamma   90.00
#
_symmetry.space_group_name_H-M   'P 1'
#
loop_
_entity.id
_entity.type
_entity.pdbx_description
1 polymer ?
#
loop_
_entity_poly.entity_id
_entity_poly.type
_entity_poly.pdbx_seq_one_letter_code
_entity_poly.pdbx_strand_id
1 'polypeptide(L)' 'MKGLLIGGLAGMLFGGLFGGMGMLGNVLGFMVNMLAILLIVMVIRRIVVYFMDKRKADKLKEKHNLT' A
#
# COMPACT_ATOMS: atom_id res chain seq x y z
N MET A 1 6.99 -5.27 -16.99
CA MET A 1 5.75 -5.07 -17.80
C MET A 1 4.49 -5.62 -17.14
N LYS A 2 4.52 -6.78 -16.47
CA LYS A 2 3.32 -7.45 -15.95
C LYS A 2 2.50 -6.62 -14.95
N GLY A 3 3.14 -5.82 -14.10
CA GLY A 3 2.45 -5.00 -13.09
C GLY A 3 1.58 -3.87 -13.68
N LEU A 4 2.06 -3.20 -14.74
CA LEU A 4 1.28 -2.18 -15.44
C LEU A 4 0.09 -2.82 -16.17
N LEU A 5 0.26 -4.01 -16.75
CA LEU A 5 -0.82 -4.74 -17.40
C LEU A 5 -1.90 -5.16 -16.41
N ILE A 6 -1.51 -5.73 -15.26
CA ILE A 6 -2.47 -6.17 -14.23
C ILE A 6 -3.16 -4.96 -13.59
N GLY A 7 -2.41 -3.90 -13.24
CA GLY A 7 -2.97 -2.70 -12.63
C GLY A 7 -3.83 -1.87 -13.59
N GLY A 8 -3.39 -1.73 -14.84
CA GLY A 8 -4.11 -1.00 -15.88
C GLY A 8 -5.37 -1.72 -16.33
N LEU A 9 -5.32 -3.04 -16.53
CA LEU A 9 -6.51 -3.83 -16.86
C LEU A 9 -7.49 -3.89 -15.69
N ALA A 10 -7.01 -4.13 -14.46
CA ALA A 10 -7.88 -4.08 -13.28
C ALA A 10 -8.53 -2.69 -13.12
N GLY A 11 -7.76 -1.61 -13.29
CA GLY A 11 -8.27 -0.24 -13.23
C GLY A 11 -9.33 0.06 -14.29
N MET A 12 -9.16 -0.43 -15.52
CA MET A 12 -10.16 -0.28 -16.58
C MET A 12 -11.41 -1.12 -16.34
N LEU A 13 -11.28 -2.34 -15.81
CA LEU A 13 -12.41 -3.22 -15.49
C LEU A 13 -13.23 -2.67 -14.32
N PHE A 14 -12.58 -2.27 -13.22
CA PHE A 14 -13.25 -1.65 -12.08
C PHE A 14 -13.81 -0.25 -12.44
N GLY A 15 -13.07 0.56 -13.19
CA GLY A 15 -13.53 1.87 -13.67
C GLY A 15 -14.72 1.77 -14.63
N GLY A 16 -14.72 0.80 -15.54
CA GLY A 16 -15.84 0.54 -16.44
C GLY A 16 -17.08 -0.03 -15.74
N LEU A 17 -16.88 -0.95 -14.78
CA LEU A 17 -17.95 -1.52 -13.98
C LEU A 17 -18.63 -0.46 -13.09
N PHE A 18 -17.83 0.34 -12.36
CA PHE A 18 -18.37 1.35 -11.47
C PHE A 18 -18.87 2.58 -12.25
N GLY A 19 -18.24 2.96 -13.36
CA GLY A 19 -18.68 4.10 -14.18
C GLY A 19 -20.09 3.95 -14.77
N GLY A 20 -20.54 2.71 -15.03
CA GLY A 20 -21.89 2.44 -15.54
C GLY A 20 -23.01 2.46 -14.50
N MET A 21 -22.68 2.47 -13.19
CA MET A 21 -23.65 2.36 -12.09
C MET A 21 -24.19 3.73 -11.61
N GLY A 22 -23.82 4.84 -12.26
CA GLY A 22 -24.24 6.18 -11.87
C GLY A 22 -23.72 6.58 -10.47
N MET A 23 -24.59 7.11 -9.61
CA MET A 23 -24.22 7.61 -8.28
C MET A 23 -23.59 6.52 -7.38
N LEU A 24 -24.08 5.27 -7.46
CA LEU A 24 -23.51 4.15 -6.70
C LEU A 24 -22.08 3.83 -7.14
N GLY A 25 -21.80 4.00 -8.43
CA GLY A 25 -20.47 3.89 -9.01
C GLY A 25 -19.46 4.83 -8.39
N ASN A 26 -19.85 6.09 -8.19
CA ASN A 26 -18.98 7.09 -7.57
C ASN A 26 -18.67 6.77 -6.12
N VAL A 27 -19.66 6.28 -5.35
CA VAL A 27 -19.47 5.89 -3.95
C VAL A 27 -18.55 4.67 -3.85
N LEU A 28 -18.81 3.62 -4.64
CA LEU A 28 -17.99 2.41 -4.65
C LEU A 28 -16.57 2.67 -5.17
N GLY A 29 -16.43 3.46 -6.24
CA GLY A 29 -15.15 3.87 -6.78
C GLY A 29 -14.33 4.67 -5.76
N PHE A 30 -14.97 5.57 -5.01
CA PHE A 30 -14.34 6.30 -3.92
C PHE A 30 -13.89 5.36 -2.78
N MET A 31 -14.74 4.40 -2.37
CA MET A 31 -14.37 3.41 -1.36
C MET A 31 -13.16 2.57 -1.79
N VAL A 32 -13.14 2.09 -3.04
CA VAL A 32 -12.03 1.30 -3.60
C VAL A 32 -10.74 2.14 -3.67
N ASN A 33 -10.83 3.41 -4.09
CA ASN A 33 -9.70 4.32 -4.13
C ASN A 33 -9.12 4.55 -2.72
N MET A 34 -9.98 4.79 -1.72
CA MET A 34 -9.58 4.98 -0.33
C MET A 34 -8.88 3.73 0.24
N LEU A 35 -9.42 2.54 -0.02
CA LEU A 35 -8.81 1.27 0.39
C LEU A 35 -7.43 1.05 -0.25
N ALA A 36 -7.27 1.42 -1.52
CA ALA A 36 -5.98 1.32 -2.22
C ALA A 36 -4.92 2.21 -1.57
N ILE A 37 -5.25 3.45 -1.24
CA ILE A 37 -4.34 4.37 -0.55
C ILE A 37 -3.99 3.84 0.85
N LEU A 38 -4.98 3.35 1.60
CA LEU A 38 -4.75 2.77 2.93
C LEU A 38 -3.79 1.58 2.89
N LEU A 39 -3.95 0.67 1.93
CA LEU A 39 -3.04 -0.46 1.73
C LEU A 39 -1.62 0.02 1.43
N ILE A 40 -1.46 1.01 0.54
CA ILE A 40 -0.15 1.59 0.23
C ILE A 40 0.50 2.18 1.49
N VAL A 41 -0.25 2.97 2.27
CA VAL A 41 0.25 3.59 3.50
C VAL A 41 0.65 2.53 4.53
N MET A 42 -0.13 1.47 4.70
CA MET A 42 0.21 0.36 5.60
C MET A 42 1.49 -0.35 5.20
N VAL A 43 1.65 -0.65 3.90
CA VAL A 43 2.86 -1.29 3.37
C VAL A 43 4.07 -0.41 3.58
N ILE A 44 3.98 0.89 3.24
CA ILE A 44 5.08 1.84 3.44
C ILE A 44 5.45 1.94 4.92
N ARG A 45 4.47 2.11 5.82
CA ARG A 45 4.74 2.17 7.26
C ARG A 45 5.46 0.92 7.74
N ARG A 46 5.00 -0.26 7.33
CA ARG A 46 5.61 -1.53 7.74
C ARG A 46 7.05 -1.65 7.26
N ILE A 47 7.33 -1.23 6.02
CA ILE A 47 8.69 -1.20 5.48
C ILE A 47 9.57 -0.24 6.29
N VAL A 48 9.11 1.00 6.51
CA VAL A 48 9.87 2.01 7.26
C VAL A 48 10.17 1.55 8.68
N VAL A 49 9.17 1.03 9.39
CA VAL A 49 9.34 0.49 10.76
C VAL A 49 10.32 -0.67 10.76
N TYR A 50 10.19 -1.62 9.82
CA TYR A 50 11.09 -2.76 9.72
C TYR A 50 12.56 -2.33 9.52
N PHE A 51 12.82 -1.37 8.64
CA PHE A 51 14.17 -0.85 8.43
C PHE A 51 14.70 -0.07 9.64
N MET A 52 13.84 0.69 10.33
CA MET A 52 14.23 1.48 11.49
C MET A 52 14.50 0.60 12.73
N ASP A 53 13.71 -0.45 12.92
CA ASP A 53 13.86 -1.39 14.03
C ASP A 53 15.17 -2.20 13.92
N LYS A 54 15.52 -2.60 12.69
CA LYS A 54 16.80 -3.27 12.42
C LYS A 54 18.01 -2.43 12.83
N ARG A 55 17.99 -1.11 12.55
CA ARG A 55 19.07 -0.19 12.96
C ARG A 55 19.16 0.01 14.48
N LYS A 56 18.05 -0.13 15.22
CA LYS A 56 18.06 -0.06 16.69
C LYS A 56 18.63 -1.33 17.32
N ALA A 57 18.28 -2.49 16.77
CA ALA A 57 18.81 -3.78 17.23
C ALA A 57 20.34 -3.86 17.08
N ASP A 58 20.90 -3.35 15.97
CA ASP A 58 22.35 -3.37 15.74
C ASP A 58 23.11 -2.45 16.72
N LYS A 59 22.57 -1.26 17.02
CA LYS A 59 23.16 -0.32 17.99
C LYS A 59 23.14 -0.84 19.44
N LEU A 60 22.11 -1.61 19.81
CA LEU A 60 22.01 -2.24 21.13
C LEU A 60 23.02 -3.38 21.29
N LYS A 61 23.27 -4.17 20.24
CA LYS A 61 24.31 -5.21 20.24
C LYS A 61 25.72 -4.64 20.33
N GLU A 62 25.99 -3.54 19.64
CA GLU A 62 27.29 -2.86 19.71
C GLU A 62 27.55 -2.32 21.14
N LYS A 63 26.54 -1.72 21.79
CA LYS A 63 26.68 -1.18 23.15
C LYS A 63 26.90 -2.27 24.22
N HIS A 64 26.32 -3.46 24.04
CA HIS A 64 26.48 -4.58 24.99
C HIS A 64 27.80 -5.34 24.83
N ASN A 65 28.46 -5.23 23.66
CA ASN A 65 29.79 -5.83 23.43
C ASN A 65 30.94 -4.91 23.86
N LEU A 66 30.64 -3.67 24.28
CA LEU A 66 31.59 -2.64 24.71
C LEU A 66 31.58 -2.41 26.24
N THR A 67 30.81 -3.18 27.00
CA THR A 67 30.70 -3.15 28.48
C THR A 67 31.03 -4.52 29.06
#